data_AF-A0A7W7RWQ6-F1
#
_entry.id   AF-A0A7W7RWQ6-F1
#
_cell.length_a   1.000
_cell.length_b   1.000
_cell.length_c   1.000
_cell.angle_alpha   90.00
_cell.angle_beta   90.00
_cell.angle_gamma   90.00
#
_symmetry.space_group_name_H-M   'P 1'
#
loop_
_entity.id
_entity.type
_entity.pdbx_description
1 polymer ?
#
loop_
_entity_poly.entity_id
_entity_poly.type
_entity_poly.pdbx_seq_one_letter_code
_entity_poly.pdbx_strand_id
1 'polypeptide(L)'
;MLWVPVHDESEALATLAAHGVAAAPGSRYRVRQGPPHLRMAIAQLTEDPDELAEIADVIALAARRPAGWAECGSARGGPRSCPERRWRAPCAHVSGEAHPSGETVADAPRSRT
;
A
#
# COMPACT_ATOMS: atom_id res chain seq x y z
N MET A 1 -2.15 16.00 -16.78
CA MET A 1 -1.69 14.60 -16.61
C MET A 1 -0.26 14.63 -16.10
N LEU A 2 0.11 13.71 -15.20
CA LEU A 2 1.47 13.59 -14.67
C LEU A 2 2.05 12.21 -15.00
N TRP A 3 3.34 12.19 -15.31
CA TRP A 3 4.11 10.97 -15.51
C TRP A 3 5.21 10.89 -14.46
N VAL A 4 5.25 9.79 -13.71
CA VAL A 4 6.17 9.62 -12.58
C VAL A 4 7.10 8.46 -12.87
N PRO A 5 8.43 8.66 -12.98
CA PRO A 5 9.38 7.57 -13.05
C PRO A 5 9.34 6.75 -11.75
N VAL A 6 9.36 5.43 -11.88
CA VAL A 6 9.36 4.51 -10.73
C VAL A 6 10.41 3.43 -10.93
N HIS A 7 10.77 2.72 -9.86
CA HIS A 7 11.67 1.58 -9.98
C HIS A 7 10.97 0.32 -10.52
N ASP A 8 9.77 0.04 -10.01
CA ASP A 8 8.92 -1.07 -10.41
C ASP A 8 7.45 -0.60 -10.45
N GLU A 9 6.75 -0.86 -11.55
CA GLU A 9 5.35 -0.38 -11.73
C GLU A 9 4.38 -1.11 -10.79
N SER A 10 4.60 -2.39 -10.51
CA SER A 10 3.68 -3.19 -9.69
C SER A 10 3.77 -2.81 -8.22
N GLU A 11 4.99 -2.63 -7.71
CA GLU A 11 5.23 -2.18 -6.35
C GLU A 11 4.71 -0.76 -6.11
N ALA A 12 4.97 0.15 -7.06
CA ALA A 12 4.50 1.51 -6.95
C ALA A 12 2.96 1.59 -6.98
N LEU A 13 2.30 0.82 -7.86
CA LEU A 13 0.84 0.74 -7.89
C LEU A 13 0.25 0.16 -6.60
N ALA A 14 0.87 -0.88 -6.04
CA ALA A 14 0.44 -1.45 -4.76
C ALA A 14 0.58 -0.43 -3.62
N THR A 15 1.70 0.31 -3.59
CA THR A 15 1.95 1.36 -2.59
C THR A 15 0.92 2.48 -2.70
N LEU A 16 0.64 2.98 -3.91
CA LEU A 16 -0.36 4.03 -4.13
C LEU A 16 -1.77 3.56 -3.75
N ALA A 17 -2.15 2.33 -4.14
CA ALA A 17 -3.45 1.76 -3.80
C ALA A 17 -3.65 1.62 -2.28
N ALA A 18 -2.61 1.25 -1.53
CA ALA A 18 -2.66 1.18 -0.07
C ALA A 18 -2.91 2.56 0.59
N HIS A 19 -2.54 3.65 -0.09
CA HIS A 19 -2.78 5.03 0.35
C HIS A 19 -4.00 5.66 -0.34
N GLY A 20 -4.84 4.87 -1.03
CA GLY A 20 -6.06 5.37 -1.69
C GLY A 20 -5.81 6.19 -2.95
N VAL A 21 -4.59 6.20 -3.51
CA VAL A 21 -4.24 6.96 -4.70
C VAL A 21 -4.38 6.09 -5.95
N ALA A 22 -5.20 6.54 -6.90
CA ALA A 22 -5.39 5.85 -8.18
C ALA A 22 -4.32 6.26 -9.21
N ALA A 23 -3.71 5.26 -9.86
CA ALA A 23 -2.76 5.45 -10.95
C ALA A 23 -2.85 4.32 -11.97
N ALA A 24 -2.32 4.55 -13.17
CA ALA A 24 -2.23 3.54 -14.21
C ALA A 24 -0.78 3.21 -14.56
N PRO A 25 -0.46 1.94 -14.89
CA PRO A 25 0.88 1.58 -15.37
C PRO A 25 1.18 2.30 -16.69
N GLY A 26 2.36 2.90 -16.78
CA GLY A 26 2.81 3.65 -17.95
C GLY A 26 3.26 2.77 -19.11
N SER A 27 3.61 1.51 -18.84
CA SER A 27 3.89 0.49 -19.87
C SER A 27 2.83 0.39 -20.98
N ARG A 28 1.55 0.67 -20.67
CA ARG A 28 0.45 0.68 -21.65
C ARG A 28 0.51 1.83 -22.67
N TYR A 29 1.28 2.87 -22.37
CA TYR A 29 1.35 4.11 -23.16
C TYR A 29 2.72 4.32 -23.80
N ARG A 30 3.53 3.25 -23.87
CA ARG A 30 4.92 3.31 -24.28
C ARG A 30 5.10 2.85 -25.73
N VAL A 31 5.75 3.68 -26.55
CA VAL A 31 6.08 3.36 -27.95
C VAL A 31 7.46 2.71 -28.10
N ARG A 32 8.43 3.07 -27.24
CA ARG A 32 9.81 2.52 -27.25
C ARG A 32 10.20 2.07 -25.85
N GLN A 33 11.01 1.03 -25.72
CA GLN A 33 11.48 0.57 -24.42
C GLN A 33 12.21 1.69 -23.66
N GLY A 34 12.06 1.69 -22.33
CA GLY A 34 12.56 2.74 -21.44
C GLY A 34 12.28 2.41 -19.96
N PRO A 35 12.65 3.30 -19.03
CA PRO A 35 12.42 3.09 -17.61
C PRO A 35 10.93 2.97 -17.25
N PRO A 36 10.58 2.18 -16.23
CA PRO A 36 9.22 2.07 -15.72
C PRO A 36 8.68 3.43 -15.25
N HIS A 37 7.40 3.67 -15.48
CA HIS A 37 6.75 4.93 -15.12
C HIS A 37 5.25 4.74 -14.89
N LEU A 38 4.64 5.63 -14.13
CA LEU A 38 3.20 5.66 -13.89
C LEU A 38 2.55 6.84 -14.60
N ARG A 39 1.29 6.67 -15.00
CA ARG A 39 0.40 7.71 -15.50
C ARG A 39 -0.60 8.09 -14.41
N MET A 40 -0.68 9.37 -14.11
CA MET A 40 -1.61 9.88 -13.09
C MET A 40 -2.49 11.00 -13.65
N ALA A 41 -3.76 10.96 -13.30
CA ALA A 41 -4.67 12.07 -13.51
C ALA A 41 -4.49 13.09 -12.37
N ILE A 42 -4.41 14.36 -12.72
CA ILE A 42 -4.17 15.47 -11.77
C ILE A 42 -5.30 16.50 -11.78
N ALA A 43 -6.38 16.21 -12.51
CA ALA A 43 -7.48 17.14 -12.69
C ALA A 43 -8.35 17.31 -11.44
N GLN A 44 -8.26 16.38 -10.48
CA GLN A 44 -8.99 16.41 -9.21
C GLN A 44 -8.05 16.59 -8.01
N LEU A 45 -6.85 17.14 -8.24
CA LEU A 45 -6.02 17.56 -7.11
C LEU A 45 -6.66 18.75 -6.41
N THR A 46 -6.59 18.72 -5.10
CA THR A 46 -6.95 19.82 -4.21
C THR A 46 -6.07 21.05 -4.47
N GLU A 47 -6.60 22.24 -4.21
CA GLU A 47 -5.83 23.49 -4.20
C GLU A 47 -5.25 23.79 -2.80
N ASP A 48 -5.60 23.00 -1.80
CA ASP A 48 -5.02 23.07 -0.46
C ASP A 48 -3.54 22.65 -0.49
N PRO A 49 -2.59 23.54 -0.14
CA PRO A 49 -1.17 23.24 -0.16
C PRO A 49 -0.76 22.06 0.74
N ASP A 50 -1.42 21.90 1.89
CA ASP A 50 -1.02 20.90 2.89
C ASP A 50 -1.44 19.50 2.42
N GLU A 51 -2.68 19.34 1.98
CA GLU A 51 -3.19 18.09 1.41
C GLU A 51 -2.44 17.72 0.11
N LEU A 52 -2.10 18.71 -0.72
CA LEU A 52 -1.28 18.50 -1.91
C LEU A 52 0.14 18.00 -1.56
N ALA A 53 0.74 18.51 -0.48
CA ALA A 53 2.04 18.05 0.00
C ALA A 53 1.98 16.59 0.48
N GLU A 54 0.95 16.20 1.22
CA GLU A 54 0.75 14.81 1.65
C GLU A 54 0.64 13.85 0.46
N ILE A 55 -0.13 14.23 -0.57
CA ILE A 55 -0.24 13.44 -1.81
C ILE A 55 1.12 13.33 -2.50
N ALA A 56 1.89 14.43 -2.56
CA ALA A 56 3.22 14.44 -3.14
C ALA A 56 4.19 13.51 -2.40
N ASP A 57 4.11 13.44 -1.07
CA ASP A 57 4.92 12.55 -0.25
C ASP A 57 4.59 11.08 -0.50
N VAL A 58 3.31 10.74 -0.66
CA VAL A 58 2.87 9.40 -1.04
C VAL A 58 3.37 9.02 -2.44
N ILE A 59 3.32 9.94 -3.40
CA ILE A 59 3.87 9.72 -4.75
C ILE A 59 5.39 9.51 -4.67
N ALA A 60 6.09 10.33 -3.89
CA ALA A 60 7.53 10.20 -3.68
C ALA A 60 7.88 8.86 -3.03
N LEU A 61 7.07 8.39 -2.07
CA LEU A 61 7.22 7.07 -1.46
C LEU A 61 7.11 5.95 -2.49
N ALA A 62 6.08 5.98 -3.34
CA ALA A 62 5.88 4.98 -4.38
C ALA A 62 6.95 5.02 -5.48
N ALA A 63 7.54 6.19 -5.74
CA ALA A 63 8.62 6.35 -6.73
C ALA A 63 9.98 5.88 -6.22
N ARG A 64 10.18 5.83 -4.90
CA ARG A 64 11.43 5.38 -4.30
C ARG A 64 11.64 3.90 -4.56
N ARG A 65 12.91 3.55 -4.73
CA ARG A 65 13.36 2.17 -4.74
C ARG A 65 13.29 1.64 -3.30
N PRO A 66 12.64 0.49 -3.03
CA PRO A 66 12.62 -0.07 -1.68
C PRO A 66 14.05 -0.24 -1.15
N ALA A 67 14.31 0.19 0.09
CA ALA A 67 15.64 0.07 0.68
C ALA A 67 16.03 -1.40 0.97
N GLY A 68 15.04 -2.28 1.17
CA GLY A 68 15.26 -3.63 1.70
C GLY A 68 15.86 -4.68 0.74
N TRP A 69 15.94 -4.44 -0.57
CA TRP A 69 16.57 -5.39 -1.50
C TRP A 69 18.07 -5.08 -1.73
N ALA A 70 18.52 -3.85 -1.44
CA ALA A 70 19.93 -3.45 -1.59
C ALA A 70 20.82 -4.16 -0.56
N GLU A 71 20.29 -4.43 0.64
CA GLU A 71 21.00 -5.12 1.73
C GLU A 71 21.11 -6.63 1.47
N CYS A 72 20.07 -7.24 0.87
CA CYS A 72 20.08 -8.66 0.52
C CYS A 72 21.04 -8.99 -0.65
N GLY A 73 21.38 -8.02 -1.50
CA GLY A 73 22.30 -8.17 -2.63
C GLY A 73 23.75 -7.73 -2.38
N SER A 74 24.04 -7.09 -1.24
CA SER A 74 25.34 -6.50 -0.92
C SER A 74 26.23 -7.40 -0.04
N ALA A 75 25.68 -8.49 0.52
CA ALA A 75 26.49 -9.52 1.18
C ALA A 75 27.38 -10.21 0.12
N ARG A 76 28.66 -9.81 0.06
CA ARG A 76 29.69 -10.31 -0.84
C ARG A 76 29.65 -11.84 -0.99
N GLY A 77 29.26 -12.32 -2.17
CA GLY A 77 29.38 -13.71 -2.60
C GLY A 77 28.10 -14.25 -3.24
N GLY A 78 28.05 -14.33 -4.57
CA GLY A 78 27.02 -15.11 -5.26
C GLY A 78 27.16 -16.63 -4.99
N PRO A 79 26.30 -17.51 -5.53
CA PRO A 79 25.36 -17.25 -6.63
C PRO A 79 23.92 -17.80 -6.44
N ARG A 80 22.99 -17.26 -7.23
CA ARG A 80 21.70 -17.86 -7.66
C ARG A 80 20.58 -17.98 -6.59
N SER A 81 19.37 -17.77 -7.08
CA SER A 81 18.04 -17.99 -6.46
C SER A 81 17.54 -16.98 -5.42
N CYS A 82 16.94 -15.88 -5.88
CA CYS A 82 15.69 -15.46 -5.25
C CYS A 82 14.56 -16.25 -5.93
N PRO A 83 13.81 -17.09 -5.20
CA PRO A 83 12.74 -17.87 -5.81
C PRO A 83 11.56 -16.94 -6.14
N GLU A 84 11.20 -16.91 -7.41
CA GLU A 84 10.05 -16.21 -8.03
C GLU A 84 8.68 -16.74 -7.56
N ARG A 85 8.60 -17.41 -6.40
CA ARG A 85 7.39 -18.07 -5.88
C ARG A 85 7.27 -17.89 -4.38
N ARG A 86 7.00 -16.67 -3.90
CA ARG A 86 6.41 -16.47 -2.56
C ARG A 86 5.28 -15.46 -2.55
N TRP A 87 4.44 -15.49 -3.58
CA TRP A 87 3.07 -14.98 -3.47
C TRP A 87 2.14 -16.14 -3.10
N ARG A 88 2.21 -16.57 -1.83
CA ARG A 88 1.16 -17.36 -1.15
C ARG A 88 1.02 -16.89 0.30
N ALA A 89 0.18 -15.85 0.47
CA ALA A 89 -0.84 -15.65 1.51
C ALA A 89 -0.44 -15.57 3.02
N PRO A 90 -1.29 -15.01 3.92
CA PRO A 90 -2.68 -14.58 3.68
C PRO A 90 -2.99 -13.12 4.05
N CYS A 91 -4.09 -12.64 3.47
CA CYS A 91 -4.91 -11.58 4.02
C CYS A 91 -5.07 -11.78 5.54
N ALA A 92 -4.57 -10.83 6.32
CA ALA A 92 -4.90 -10.75 7.73
C ALA A 92 -6.41 -10.50 7.82
N HIS A 93 -7.09 -11.43 8.48
CA HIS A 93 -8.48 -11.31 8.89
C HIS A 93 -8.59 -10.09 9.80
N VAL A 94 -9.22 -9.00 9.34
CA VAL A 94 -9.73 -7.96 10.23
C VAL A 94 -11.11 -8.43 10.70
N SER A 95 -11.14 -9.17 11.80
CA SER A 95 -12.37 -9.31 12.57
C SER A 95 -12.48 -8.08 13.45
N GLY A 96 -13.15 -7.06 12.94
CA GLY A 96 -13.79 -6.07 13.78
C GLY A 96 -15.11 -6.65 14.28
N GLU A 97 -15.30 -6.66 15.61
CA GLU A 97 -16.60 -6.42 16.20
C GLU A 97 -16.40 -5.92 17.63
N ALA A 98 -16.58 -4.61 17.79
CA ALA A 98 -16.89 -4.00 19.06
C ALA A 98 -18.41 -4.10 19.26
N HIS A 99 -18.85 -4.61 20.41
CA HIS A 99 -20.16 -4.26 20.96
C HIS A 99 -20.03 -4.05 22.47
N PRO A 100 -20.48 -2.90 23.01
CA PRO A 100 -20.52 -2.66 24.45
C PRO A 100 -21.82 -3.24 25.03
N SER A 101 -21.80 -3.56 26.34
CA SER A 101 -22.91 -3.46 27.31
C SER A 101 -22.70 -4.49 28.43
N GLY A 102 -22.03 -4.08 29.51
CA GLY A 102 -22.04 -4.79 30.78
C GLY A 102 -22.85 -3.99 31.79
N GLU A 103 -24.17 -4.14 31.77
CA GLU A 103 -25.06 -3.58 32.79
C GLU A 103 -25.39 -4.69 33.81
N THR A 104 -24.95 -4.47 35.04
CA THR A 104 -25.19 -5.29 36.22
C THR A 104 -26.64 -5.16 36.69
N VAL A 105 -27.37 -6.27 36.79
CA VAL A 105 -28.53 -6.38 37.70
C VAL A 105 -28.41 -7.69 38.48
N ALA A 106 -28.27 -7.53 39.79
CA ALA A 106 -28.39 -8.58 40.79
C ALA A 106 -29.87 -8.94 40.98
N ASP A 107 -30.18 -10.25 41.03
CA ASP A 107 -31.49 -10.76 41.44
C ASP A 107 -31.32 -11.59 42.72
N ALA A 108 -32.10 -11.22 43.74
CA ALA A 108 -32.12 -11.78 45.09
C ALA A 108 -33.16 -12.93 45.20
N PRO A 109 -33.23 -13.67 46.32
CA PRO A 109 -33.70 -15.05 46.33
C PRO A 109 -35.23 -15.21 46.35
N ARG A 110 -35.70 -16.29 45.73
CA ARG A 110 -37.12 -16.71 45.69
C ARG A 110 -37.58 -17.29 47.03
N SER A 111 -38.51 -16.61 47.69
CA SER A 111 -39.36 -17.19 48.74
C SER A 111 -40.49 -18.01 48.10
N ARG A 112 -40.71 -19.23 48.58
CA ARG A 112 -41.90 -20.05 48.29
C ARG A 112 -42.56 -20.40 49.63
N THR A 113 -43.83 -19.98 49.73
CA THR A 113 -44.95 -20.43 50.57
C THR A 113 -44.68 -20.94 51.98
#